data_AF-A0A7I0HNA9-F1
#
_entry.id   AF-A0A7I0HNA9-F1
#
_cell.length_a   1.000
_cell.length_b   1.000
_cell.length_c   1.000
_cell.angle_alpha   90.00
_cell.angle_beta   90.00
_cell.angle_gamma   90.00
#
_symmetry.space_group_name_H-M   'P 1'
#
loop_
_entity.id
_entity.type
_entity.pdbx_description
1 polymer ?
#
loop_
_entity_poly.entity_id
_entity_poly.type
_entity_poly.pdbx_seq_one_letter_code
_entity_poly.pdbx_strand_id
1 'polypeptide(L)'
;MKWYSMKGIVTLVFVSSYFFLHCKPNETFDPKEYKVVKEAYQSGHLTVVQVILKERKKERELSFEERKLFMKSLFYLSEWKDFFNEWKDLKEKTPELVLYYFKAINLSNENQQVNVSEEQSLVELMPISPEACLVYLQWKKNVRKPSQIKLFRAQTKQFKTLLDRMEKELDHNL
;
A
#
# COMPACT_ATOMS: atom_id res chain seq x y z
N MET A 1 67.01 -16.72 19.62
CA MET A 1 65.64 -17.20 19.34
C MET A 1 64.64 -16.22 19.93
N LYS A 2 64.02 -15.36 19.10
CA LYS A 2 63.00 -14.41 19.55
C LYS A 2 61.64 -15.12 19.56
N TRP A 3 61.06 -15.31 20.73
CA TRP A 3 59.70 -15.81 20.91
C TRP A 3 58.73 -14.71 20.49
N TYR A 4 58.20 -14.80 19.27
CA TYR A 4 57.09 -13.95 18.84
C TYR A 4 55.81 -14.40 19.54
N SER A 5 55.13 -13.44 20.16
CA SER A 5 53.90 -13.61 20.93
C SER A 5 52.78 -14.20 20.08
N MET A 6 52.53 -15.51 20.23
CA MET A 6 51.41 -16.23 19.60
C MET A 6 50.03 -15.68 19.99
N LYS A 7 49.93 -14.87 21.05
CA LYS A 7 48.67 -14.29 21.52
C LYS A 7 48.14 -13.19 20.62
N GLY A 8 49.00 -12.52 19.84
CA GLY A 8 48.57 -11.44 18.93
C GLY A 8 48.00 -11.92 17.59
N ILE A 9 48.40 -13.13 17.15
CA ILE A 9 47.97 -13.70 15.86
C ILE A 9 46.56 -14.29 15.98
N VAL A 10 46.24 -14.92 17.13
CA VAL A 10 44.92 -15.51 17.36
C VAL A 10 43.82 -14.44 17.47
N THR A 11 44.11 -13.29 18.08
CA THR A 11 43.17 -12.16 18.13
C THR A 11 42.99 -11.48 16.78
N LEU A 12 44.04 -11.38 15.95
CA LEU A 12 43.93 -10.78 14.61
C LEU A 12 43.07 -11.62 13.66
N VAL A 13 43.15 -12.95 13.76
CA VAL A 13 42.30 -13.87 12.97
C VAL A 13 40.84 -13.82 13.43
N PHE A 14 40.58 -13.71 14.74
CA PHE A 14 39.21 -13.60 15.26
C PHE A 14 38.55 -12.26 14.93
N VAL A 15 39.31 -11.16 14.85
CA VAL A 15 38.76 -9.83 14.49
C VAL A 15 38.52 -9.72 12.97
N SER A 16 39.32 -10.37 12.13
CA SER A 16 39.11 -10.32 10.67
C SER A 16 37.93 -11.18 10.21
N SER A 17 37.59 -12.27 10.90
CA SER A 17 36.43 -13.11 10.55
C SER A 17 35.07 -12.46 10.87
N TYR A 18 35.02 -11.47 11.77
CA TYR A 18 33.78 -10.72 12.05
C TYR A 18 33.46 -9.67 10.98
N PHE A 19 34.44 -9.22 10.19
CA PHE A 19 34.22 -8.22 9.13
C PHE A 19 33.64 -8.81 7.84
N PHE A 20 33.70 -10.13 7.66
CA PHE A 20 33.20 -10.77 6.43
C PHE A 20 31.73 -11.17 6.47
N LEU A 21 31.03 -11.03 7.60
CA LEU A 21 29.72 -11.66 7.71
C LEU A 21 28.51 -10.85 7.24
N HIS A 22 28.54 -9.53 7.06
CA HIS A 22 27.32 -8.78 6.68
C HIS A 22 27.57 -7.69 5.63
N CYS A 23 28.16 -8.05 4.50
CA CYS A 23 27.94 -7.29 3.26
C CYS A 23 26.75 -7.94 2.54
N LYS A 24 25.52 -7.68 3.02
CA LYS A 24 24.35 -7.93 2.17
C LYS A 24 24.53 -7.01 0.96
N PRO A 25 24.46 -7.50 -0.28
CA PRO A 25 24.35 -6.60 -1.41
C PRO A 25 23.14 -5.72 -1.14
N ASN A 26 23.34 -4.40 -1.10
CA ASN A 26 22.23 -3.47 -1.22
C ASN A 26 21.69 -3.69 -2.62
N GLU A 27 20.80 -4.68 -2.78
CA GLU A 27 20.01 -4.85 -4.00
C GLU A 27 19.14 -3.61 -4.12
N THR A 28 19.66 -2.64 -4.84
CA THR A 28 18.93 -1.46 -5.25
C THR A 28 17.76 -1.90 -6.13
N PHE A 29 16.65 -1.17 -6.03
CA PHE A 29 15.49 -1.32 -6.92
C PHE A 29 15.92 -1.53 -8.38
N ASP A 30 15.61 -2.70 -8.96
CA ASP A 30 15.78 -2.96 -10.39
C ASP A 30 14.44 -2.72 -11.13
N PRO A 31 14.36 -1.71 -12.01
CA PRO A 31 13.16 -1.44 -12.80
C PRO A 31 12.71 -2.61 -13.67
N LYS A 32 13.64 -3.44 -14.18
CA LYS A 32 13.30 -4.60 -15.02
C LYS A 32 12.60 -5.67 -14.20
N GLU A 33 13.14 -5.96 -13.02
CA GLU A 33 12.52 -6.92 -12.12
C GLU A 33 11.17 -6.42 -11.59
N TYR A 34 11.05 -5.14 -11.28
CA TYR A 34 9.75 -4.57 -10.91
C TYR A 34 8.73 -4.71 -12.05
N LYS A 35 9.16 -4.51 -13.31
CA LYS A 35 8.30 -4.69 -14.48
C LYS A 35 7.70 -6.10 -14.54
N VAL A 36 8.51 -7.14 -14.31
CA VAL A 36 8.05 -8.53 -14.29
C VAL A 36 7.00 -8.75 -13.20
N VAL A 37 7.23 -8.25 -11.99
CA VAL A 37 6.28 -8.37 -10.88
C VAL A 37 4.99 -7.61 -11.18
N LYS A 38 5.09 -6.43 -11.79
CA LYS A 38 3.94 -5.63 -12.21
C LYS A 38 3.11 -6.31 -13.30
N GLU A 39 3.76 -6.92 -14.30
CA GLU A 39 3.10 -7.71 -15.34
C GLU A 39 2.37 -8.91 -14.74
N ALA A 40 3.02 -9.64 -13.83
CA ALA A 40 2.39 -10.75 -13.12
C ALA A 40 1.14 -10.30 -12.33
N TYR A 41 1.20 -9.13 -11.68
CA TYR A 41 0.04 -8.54 -11.01
C TYR A 41 -1.09 -8.22 -11.99
N GLN A 42 -0.77 -7.62 -13.13
CA GLN A 42 -1.75 -7.27 -14.17
C GLN A 42 -2.40 -8.50 -14.80
N SER A 43 -1.66 -9.62 -14.88
CA SER A 43 -2.18 -10.92 -15.32
C SER A 43 -2.95 -11.69 -14.23
N GLY A 44 -3.09 -11.13 -13.02
CA GLY A 44 -3.86 -11.74 -11.93
C GLY A 44 -3.11 -12.80 -11.12
N HIS A 45 -1.79 -12.95 -11.29
CA HIS A 45 -0.97 -13.89 -10.52
C HIS A 45 -0.62 -13.34 -9.12
N LEU A 46 -1.65 -12.98 -8.34
CA LEU A 46 -1.52 -12.24 -7.09
C LEU A 46 -0.70 -12.97 -6.01
N THR A 47 -0.86 -14.29 -5.87
CA THR A 47 -0.08 -15.10 -4.92
C THR A 47 1.41 -15.08 -5.25
N VAL A 48 1.76 -15.15 -6.54
CA VAL A 48 3.16 -15.08 -7.00
C VAL A 48 3.75 -13.72 -6.67
N VAL A 49 3.02 -12.65 -7.00
CA VAL A 49 3.43 -11.27 -6.67
C VAL A 49 3.67 -11.10 -5.18
N GLN A 50 2.76 -11.60 -4.36
CA GLN A 50 2.85 -11.51 -2.91
C GLN A 50 4.08 -12.27 -2.37
N VAL A 51 4.33 -13.50 -2.83
CA VAL A 51 5.51 -14.29 -2.42
C VAL A 51 6.80 -13.54 -2.75
N ILE A 52 6.94 -13.07 -4.00
CA ILE A 52 8.13 -12.34 -4.45
C ILE A 52 8.36 -11.08 -3.60
N LEU A 53 7.32 -10.27 -3.39
CA LEU A 53 7.44 -9.02 -2.62
C LEU A 53 7.70 -9.29 -1.13
N LYS A 54 7.16 -10.37 -0.57
CA LYS A 54 7.41 -10.78 0.82
C LYS A 54 8.84 -11.29 1.02
N GLU A 55 9.42 -11.97 0.04
CA GLU A 55 10.83 -12.36 0.02
C GLU A 55 11.74 -11.13 -0.07
N ARG A 56 11.50 -10.25 -1.04
CA ARG A 56 12.23 -8.98 -1.17
C ARG A 56 12.18 -8.13 0.10
N LYS A 57 11.04 -8.10 0.79
CA LYS A 57 10.89 -7.38 2.06
C LYS A 57 11.78 -7.93 3.19
N LYS A 58 12.13 -9.22 3.16
CA LYS A 58 13.09 -9.83 4.12
C LYS A 58 14.54 -9.47 3.79
N GLU A 59 14.81 -9.22 2.52
CA GLU A 59 16.14 -8.92 2.01
C GLU A 59 16.47 -7.44 2.14
N ARG A 60 15.52 -6.57 1.77
CA ARG A 60 15.63 -5.11 1.72
C ARG A 60 14.31 -4.39 1.99
N GLU A 61 14.37 -3.07 2.15
CA GLU A 61 13.17 -2.25 2.14
C GLU A 61 12.55 -2.20 0.74
N LEU A 62 11.23 -2.41 0.65
CA LEU A 62 10.48 -2.26 -0.60
C LEU A 62 10.43 -0.78 -1.02
N SER A 63 10.59 -0.52 -2.33
CA SER A 63 10.32 0.80 -2.87
C SER A 63 8.85 1.17 -2.67
N PHE A 64 8.51 2.45 -2.81
CA PHE A 64 7.13 2.89 -2.68
C PHE A 64 6.18 2.18 -3.66
N GLU A 65 6.61 2.03 -4.91
CA GLU A 65 5.85 1.35 -5.97
C GLU A 65 5.67 -0.14 -5.66
N GLU A 66 6.72 -0.82 -5.17
CA GLU A 66 6.64 -2.21 -4.74
C GLU A 66 5.71 -2.38 -3.53
N ARG A 67 5.79 -1.47 -2.55
CA ARG A 67 4.94 -1.51 -1.37
C ARG A 67 3.47 -1.24 -1.72
N LYS A 68 3.22 -0.33 -2.66
CA LYS A 68 1.89 -0.08 -3.21
C LYS A 68 1.33 -1.34 -3.88
N LEU A 69 2.13 -2.00 -4.71
CA LEU A 69 1.74 -3.25 -5.37
C LEU A 69 1.48 -4.38 -4.37
N PHE A 70 2.33 -4.48 -3.34
CA PHE A 70 2.18 -5.44 -2.25
C PHE A 70 0.86 -5.26 -1.50
N MET A 71 0.56 -4.03 -1.05
CA MET A 71 -0.71 -3.69 -0.40
C MET A 71 -1.92 -4.05 -1.27
N LYS A 72 -1.86 -3.77 -2.57
CA LYS A 72 -2.94 -4.11 -3.51
C LYS A 72 -3.10 -5.62 -3.63
N SER A 73 -2.00 -6.38 -3.70
CA SER A 73 -2.06 -7.84 -3.73
C SER A 73 -2.71 -8.43 -2.48
N LEU A 74 -2.35 -7.94 -1.29
CA LEU A 74 -2.95 -8.36 -0.02
C LEU A 74 -4.46 -8.07 0.01
N PHE A 75 -4.86 -6.89 -0.46
CA PHE A 75 -6.27 -6.50 -0.54
C PHE A 75 -7.07 -7.47 -1.42
N TYR A 76 -6.61 -7.75 -2.64
CA TYR A 76 -7.34 -8.62 -3.57
C TYR A 76 -7.32 -10.09 -3.15
N LEU A 77 -6.30 -10.53 -2.41
CA LEU A 77 -6.24 -11.86 -1.80
C LEU A 77 -7.04 -11.96 -0.49
N SER A 78 -7.65 -10.87 -0.03
CA SER A 78 -8.39 -10.81 1.25
C SER A 78 -7.54 -11.14 2.49
N GLU A 79 -6.23 -10.83 2.44
CA GLU A 79 -5.32 -11.06 3.55
C GLU A 79 -5.33 -9.89 4.55
N TRP A 80 -6.45 -9.74 5.25
CA TRP A 80 -6.76 -8.55 6.06
C TRP A 80 -5.75 -8.28 7.17
N LYS A 81 -5.32 -9.31 7.89
CA LYS A 81 -4.34 -9.17 8.97
C LYS A 81 -3.02 -8.58 8.48
N ASP A 82 -2.47 -9.14 7.42
CA ASP A 82 -1.21 -8.67 6.83
C ASP A 82 -1.41 -7.28 6.22
N PHE A 83 -2.53 -7.04 5.54
CA PHE A 83 -2.88 -5.73 4.99
C PHE A 83 -2.92 -4.62 6.06
N PHE A 84 -3.60 -4.84 7.19
CA PHE A 84 -3.69 -3.85 8.26
C PHE A 84 -2.37 -3.65 9.01
N ASN A 85 -1.51 -4.67 9.08
CA ASN A 85 -0.17 -4.52 9.63
C ASN A 85 0.69 -3.63 8.72
N GLU A 86 0.70 -3.90 7.41
CA GLU A 86 1.43 -3.08 6.45
C GLU A 86 0.91 -1.62 6.40
N TRP A 87 -0.41 -1.42 6.57
CA TRP A 87 -1.00 -0.08 6.62
C TRP A 87 -0.44 0.79 7.75
N LYS A 88 -0.22 0.20 8.95
CA LYS A 88 0.34 0.91 10.11
C LYS A 88 1.76 1.37 9.85
N ASP A 89 2.55 0.55 9.17
CA ASP A 89 3.96 0.82 8.85
C ASP A 89 4.13 1.74 7.63
N LEU A 90 3.02 2.12 6.98
CA LEU A 90 3.04 2.91 5.77
C LEU A 90 3.21 4.41 6.08
N LYS A 91 4.41 4.93 5.76
CA LYS A 91 4.78 6.35 5.91
C LYS A 91 3.95 7.25 4.99
N GLU A 92 3.80 6.86 3.73
CA GLU A 92 3.10 7.64 2.70
C GLU A 92 1.82 6.94 2.25
N LYS A 93 0.67 7.60 2.42
CA LYS A 93 -0.66 7.07 2.13
C LYS A 93 -1.26 7.77 0.91
N THR A 94 -1.23 7.12 -0.25
CA THR A 94 -1.86 7.66 -1.46
C THR A 94 -3.38 7.65 -1.36
N PRO A 95 -4.09 8.52 -2.10
CA PRO A 95 -5.55 8.48 -2.22
C PRO A 95 -6.13 7.09 -2.50
N GLU A 96 -5.47 6.34 -3.41
CA GLU A 96 -5.87 4.98 -3.76
C GLU A 96 -5.73 4.00 -2.59
N LEU A 97 -4.63 4.06 -1.84
CA LEU A 97 -4.41 3.20 -0.69
C LEU A 97 -5.36 3.54 0.47
N VAL A 98 -5.70 4.82 0.66
CA VAL A 98 -6.73 5.25 1.61
C VAL A 98 -8.08 4.59 1.27
N LEU A 99 -8.48 4.59 -0.01
CA LEU A 99 -9.71 3.91 -0.42
C LEU A 99 -9.66 2.41 -0.14
N TYR A 100 -8.54 1.74 -0.44
CA TYR A 100 -8.39 0.32 -0.11
C TYR A 100 -8.46 0.05 1.39
N TYR A 101 -7.88 0.91 2.23
CA TYR A 101 -7.94 0.76 3.68
C TYR A 101 -9.37 0.78 4.20
N PHE A 102 -10.16 1.78 3.85
CA PHE A 102 -11.55 1.86 4.31
C PHE A 102 -12.45 0.78 3.69
N LYS A 103 -12.18 0.36 2.44
CA LYS A 103 -12.83 -0.82 1.87
C LYS A 103 -12.49 -2.08 2.65
N ALA A 104 -11.23 -2.28 3.02
CA ALA A 104 -10.80 -3.43 3.82
C ALA A 104 -11.48 -3.43 5.20
N ILE A 105 -11.63 -2.28 5.85
CA ILE A 105 -12.43 -2.17 7.10
C ILE A 105 -13.87 -2.64 6.87
N ASN A 106 -14.50 -2.17 5.79
CA ASN A 106 -15.87 -2.54 5.46
C ASN A 106 -16.04 -4.04 5.11
N LEU A 107 -15.02 -4.67 4.53
CA LEU A 107 -15.05 -6.05 4.05
C LEU A 107 -14.59 -7.09 5.07
N SER A 108 -13.60 -6.74 5.90
CA SER A 108 -12.97 -7.68 6.85
C SER A 108 -13.84 -7.99 8.08
N ASN A 109 -14.83 -7.14 8.39
CA ASN A 109 -15.57 -7.14 9.65
C ASN A 109 -14.65 -7.05 10.90
N GLU A 110 -13.39 -6.67 10.74
CA GLU A 110 -12.47 -6.45 11.86
C GLU A 110 -12.75 -5.10 12.51
N ASN A 111 -12.71 -5.06 13.85
CA ASN A 111 -12.83 -3.81 14.61
C ASN A 111 -11.51 -3.03 14.56
N GLN A 112 -11.27 -2.36 13.44
CA GLN A 112 -10.14 -1.45 13.28
C GLN A 112 -10.47 -0.08 13.89
N GLN A 113 -9.59 0.42 14.77
CA GLN A 113 -9.70 1.77 15.32
C GLN A 113 -9.12 2.76 14.32
N VAL A 114 -10.01 3.49 13.64
CA VAL A 114 -9.65 4.58 12.73
C VAL A 114 -9.39 5.84 13.53
N ASN A 115 -8.22 6.45 13.36
CA ASN A 115 -7.90 7.72 14.02
C ASN A 115 -8.43 8.92 13.21
N VAL A 116 -8.43 10.11 13.82
CA VAL A 116 -8.97 11.33 13.21
C VAL A 116 -8.23 11.69 11.91
N SER A 117 -6.91 11.48 11.85
CA SER A 117 -6.11 11.77 10.66
C SER A 117 -6.50 10.87 9.49
N GLU A 118 -6.75 9.59 9.73
CA GLU A 118 -7.18 8.63 8.71
C GLU A 118 -8.58 8.94 8.21
N GLU A 119 -9.51 9.27 9.11
CA GLU A 119 -10.86 9.73 8.72
C GLU A 119 -10.79 10.98 7.85
N GLN A 120 -9.96 11.96 8.23
CA GLN A 120 -9.77 13.19 7.47
C GLN A 120 -9.25 12.91 6.06
N SER A 121 -8.29 11.98 5.90
CA SER A 121 -7.80 11.58 4.58
C SER A 121 -8.89 11.01 3.68
N LEU A 122 -9.89 10.30 4.22
CA LEU A 122 -11.03 9.83 3.41
C LEU A 122 -11.99 10.97 3.06
N VAL A 123 -12.26 11.88 4.00
CA VAL A 123 -13.13 13.04 3.79
C VAL A 123 -12.59 13.94 2.68
N GLU A 124 -11.27 14.14 2.62
CA GLU A 124 -10.61 14.93 1.57
C GLU A 124 -10.78 14.35 0.16
N LEU A 125 -11.04 13.04 0.04
CA LEU A 125 -11.28 12.39 -1.25
C LEU A 125 -12.73 12.51 -1.73
N MET A 126 -13.68 12.81 -0.84
CA MET A 126 -15.10 12.88 -1.18
C MET A 126 -15.45 13.88 -2.30
N PRO A 127 -14.87 15.10 -2.35
CA PRO A 127 -15.18 16.06 -3.41
C PRO A 127 -14.74 15.62 -4.81
N ILE A 128 -13.78 14.69 -4.90
CA ILE A 128 -13.14 14.28 -6.16
C ILE A 128 -13.38 12.81 -6.53
N SER A 129 -13.96 12.00 -5.63
CA SER A 129 -14.21 10.58 -5.84
C SER A 129 -15.59 10.18 -5.33
N PRO A 130 -16.55 9.84 -6.24
CA PRO A 130 -17.84 9.28 -5.84
C PRO A 130 -17.70 8.00 -5.01
N GLU A 131 -16.64 7.23 -5.30
CA GLU A 131 -16.32 6.02 -4.58
C GLU A 131 -15.94 6.30 -3.12
N ALA A 132 -15.16 7.34 -2.85
CA ALA A 132 -14.83 7.75 -1.49
C ALA A 132 -16.08 8.05 -0.66
N CYS A 133 -17.05 8.73 -1.28
CA CYS A 133 -18.32 9.03 -0.63
C CYS A 133 -19.10 7.75 -0.28
N LEU A 134 -19.14 6.76 -1.17
CA LEU A 134 -19.81 5.48 -0.91
C LEU A 134 -19.13 4.71 0.22
N VAL A 135 -17.80 4.65 0.19
CA VAL A 135 -16.98 3.98 1.21
C VAL A 135 -17.19 4.64 2.58
N TYR A 136 -17.21 5.97 2.64
CA TYR A 136 -17.48 6.73 3.87
C TYR A 136 -18.86 6.40 4.46
N LEU A 137 -19.91 6.36 3.63
CA LEU A 137 -21.26 6.04 4.09
C LEU A 137 -21.40 4.59 4.57
N GLN A 138 -20.74 3.65 3.89
CA GLN A 138 -20.72 2.24 4.28
C GLN A 138 -19.98 2.04 5.60
N TRP A 139 -18.89 2.77 5.81
CA TRP A 139 -18.12 2.73 7.04
C TRP A 139 -18.88 3.33 8.23
N LYS A 140 -19.52 4.49 8.05
CA LYS A 140 -20.37 5.13 9.07
C LYS A 140 -21.76 4.47 9.21
N LYS A 141 -21.88 3.15 8.97
CA LYS A 141 -23.14 2.37 8.82
C LYS A 141 -24.24 2.65 9.86
N ASN A 142 -23.91 3.21 11.04
CA ASN A 142 -24.84 3.57 12.12
C ASN A 142 -25.16 5.08 12.28
N VAL A 143 -24.62 5.96 11.45
CA VAL A 143 -24.87 7.42 11.50
C VAL A 143 -25.42 7.88 10.16
N ARG A 144 -26.60 7.41 9.78
CA ARG A 144 -27.29 7.91 8.58
C ARG A 144 -28.07 9.18 8.91
N LYS A 145 -27.36 10.28 9.18
CA LYS A 145 -28.06 11.58 9.32
C LYS A 145 -28.67 11.95 7.96
N PRO A 146 -29.96 12.31 7.88
CA PRO A 146 -30.61 12.67 6.62
C PRO A 146 -29.89 13.77 5.82
N SER A 147 -29.16 14.66 6.51
CA SER A 147 -28.32 15.69 5.90
C SER A 147 -27.14 15.14 5.10
N GLN A 148 -26.48 14.08 5.58
CA GLN A 148 -25.37 13.43 4.88
C GLN A 148 -25.85 12.70 3.62
N ILE A 149 -27.04 12.09 3.67
CA ILE A 149 -27.68 11.48 2.49
C ILE A 149 -28.02 12.54 1.44
N LYS A 150 -28.53 13.71 1.86
CA LYS A 150 -28.82 14.82 0.94
C LYS A 150 -27.55 15.34 0.25
N LEU A 151 -26.48 15.54 1.02
CA LEU A 151 -25.19 15.98 0.49
C LEU A 151 -24.61 14.97 -0.50
N PHE A 152 -24.71 13.67 -0.19
CA PHE A 152 -24.32 12.60 -1.10
C PHE A 152 -25.10 12.63 -2.41
N ARG A 153 -26.45 12.70 -2.35
CA ARG A 153 -27.30 12.79 -3.54
C ARG A 153 -26.96 14.01 -4.39
N ALA A 154 -26.67 15.15 -3.77
CA ALA A 154 -26.25 16.36 -4.46
C ALA A 154 -24.91 16.15 -5.20
N GLN A 155 -23.93 15.55 -4.53
CA GLN A 155 -22.64 15.22 -5.15
C GLN A 155 -22.79 14.20 -6.28
N THR A 156 -23.54 13.11 -6.10
CA THR A 156 -23.82 12.14 -7.19
C THR A 156 -24.46 12.81 -8.39
N LYS A 157 -25.40 13.73 -8.16
CA LYS A 157 -26.03 14.50 -9.25
C LYS A 157 -25.00 15.38 -9.97
N GLN A 158 -24.16 16.09 -9.22
CA GLN A 158 -23.10 16.93 -9.78
C GLN A 158 -22.11 16.11 -10.63
N PHE A 159 -21.69 14.94 -10.14
CA PHE A 159 -20.82 14.03 -10.88
C PHE A 159 -21.47 13.52 -12.16
N LYS A 160 -22.75 13.12 -12.11
CA LYS A 160 -23.49 12.71 -13.30
C LYS A 160 -23.56 13.84 -14.33
N THR A 161 -23.84 15.06 -13.90
CA THR A 161 -23.85 16.23 -14.81
C THR A 161 -22.48 16.51 -15.43
N LEU A 162 -21.39 16.30 -14.69
CA LEU A 162 -20.03 16.40 -15.21
C LEU A 162 -19.73 15.32 -16.25
N LEU A 163 -20.11 14.07 -15.99
CA LEU A 163 -19.97 12.96 -16.94
C LEU A 163 -20.76 13.21 -18.22
N ASP A 164 -22.04 13.58 -18.10
CA ASP A 164 -22.92 13.87 -19.25
C ASP A 164 -22.34 15.01 -20.11
N ARG A 165 -21.65 15.98 -19.49
CA ARG A 165 -20.99 17.07 -20.20
C ARG A 165 -19.74 16.60 -20.93
N MET A 166 -18.88 15.82 -20.28
CA MET A 166 -17.67 15.29 -20.92
C MET A 166 -18.02 14.38 -22.10
N GLU A 167 -19.07 13.56 -21.98
CA GLU A 167 -19.55 12.68 -23.05
C GLU A 167 -20.00 13.50 -24.27
N LYS A 168 -20.78 14.57 -24.07
CA LYS A 168 -21.15 15.51 -25.15
C LYS A 168 -19.95 16.20 -25.79
N GLU A 169 -18.96 16.59 -24.98
CA GLU A 169 -17.74 17.21 -25.49
C GLU A 169 -16.89 16.21 -26.29
N LEU A 170 -16.89 14.93 -25.93
CA LEU A 170 -16.25 13.86 -26.70
C LEU A 170 -16.98 13.59 -28.03
N ASP A 171 -18.31 13.51 -28.01
CA ASP A 171 -19.13 13.26 -29.19
C ASP A 171 -19.11 14.43 -30.20
N HIS A 172 -18.81 15.66 -29.76
CA HIS A 172 -18.66 16.82 -30.64
C HIS A 172 -17.25 17.02 -31.20
N ASN A 173 -16.24 16.33 -30.66
CA ASN A 173 -14.84 16.43 -31.10
C ASN A 173 -14.35 15.18 -31.86
N LEU A 174 -15.24 14.22 -32.13
CA LEU A 174 -15.06 13.05 -33.00
C LEU A 174 -15.90 13.20 -34.27
#